data_AF-A0A420CIF0-F1
#
_entry.id   AF-A0A420CIF0-F1
#
_cell.length_a   1.000
_cell.length_b   1.000
_cell.length_c   1.000
_cell.angle_alpha   90.00
_cell.angle_beta   90.00
_cell.angle_gamma   90.00
#
_symmetry.space_group_name_H-M   'P 1'
#
loop_
_entity.id
_entity.type
_entity.pdbx_description
1 polymer ?
#
loop_
_entity_poly.entity_id
_entity_poly.type
_entity_poly.pdbx_seq_one_letter_code
_entity_poly.pdbx_strand_id
1 'polypeptide(L)'
;MITAIIFVVPPLCLAIAALTDFLEMTIPNRVSAALLGSFLLVAPFCGLTLTEFGLHLLASVVVFCVCFALFALNVMGGGDAKLLTAASLWFGFNISLFEFLAFTGYLGGLVTLAIVLMRSNWDKLATLGVRLPQTLMHEKKVPYGIAIGAAGLMAYPDSPLMVAAIASIR
;
A
#
# COMPACT_ATOMS: atom_id res chain seq x y z
N MET A 1 8.72 21.99 -6.47
CA MET A 1 9.25 21.12 -5.38
C MET A 1 8.15 20.22 -4.82
N ILE A 2 7.00 20.77 -4.41
CA ILE A 2 5.88 20.01 -3.83
C ILE A 2 5.30 18.96 -4.80
N THR A 3 5.08 19.35 -6.05
CA THR A 3 4.60 18.45 -7.11
C THR A 3 5.51 17.25 -7.31
N ALA A 4 6.84 17.42 -7.22
CA ALA A 4 7.79 16.32 -7.34
C ALA A 4 7.66 15.32 -6.19
N ILE A 5 7.34 15.78 -4.97
CA ILE A 5 7.07 14.89 -3.83
C ILE A 5 5.84 14.04 -4.11
N ILE A 6 4.77 14.63 -4.63
CA ILE A 6 3.52 13.93 -4.99
C ILE A 6 3.79 12.88 -6.07
N PHE A 7 4.53 13.22 -7.13
CA PHE A 7 4.82 12.27 -8.22
C PHE A 7 5.75 11.12 -7.81
N VAL A 8 6.68 11.35 -6.89
CA VAL A 8 7.78 10.41 -6.65
C VAL A 8 7.61 9.65 -5.35
N VAL A 9 7.31 10.32 -4.24
CA VAL A 9 7.43 9.71 -2.90
C VAL A 9 6.40 8.61 -2.70
N PRO A 10 5.09 8.79 -2.93
CA PRO A 10 4.12 7.73 -2.69
C PRO A 10 4.32 6.52 -3.62
N PRO A 11 4.47 6.68 -4.95
CA PRO A 11 4.76 5.54 -5.82
C PRO A 11 6.05 4.80 -5.45
N LEU A 12 7.11 5.53 -5.11
CA LEU A 12 8.38 4.92 -4.70
C LEU A 12 8.24 4.16 -3.38
N CYS A 13 7.57 4.74 -2.38
CA CYS A 13 7.30 4.07 -1.11
C CYS A 13 6.49 2.78 -1.30
N LEU A 14 5.44 2.82 -2.12
CA LEU A 14 4.62 1.64 -2.44
C LEU A 14 5.43 0.56 -3.16
N ALA A 15 6.28 0.95 -4.11
CA ALA A 15 7.17 0.02 -4.81
C ALA A 15 8.21 -0.59 -3.88
N ILE A 16 8.84 0.21 -3.00
CA ILE A 16 9.80 -0.29 -2.00
C ILE A 16 9.10 -1.22 -1.01
N ALA A 17 7.89 -0.89 -0.55
CA ALA A 17 7.13 -1.77 0.33
C ALA A 17 6.83 -3.11 -0.35
N ALA A 18 6.35 -3.10 -1.59
CA ALA A 18 6.09 -4.34 -2.34
C ALA A 18 7.35 -5.18 -2.54
N LEU A 19 8.49 -4.54 -2.85
CA LEU A 19 9.75 -5.22 -3.08
C LEU A 19 10.35 -5.82 -1.79
N THR A 20 10.38 -5.02 -0.73
CA THR A 20 10.90 -5.47 0.59
C THR A 20 10.02 -6.55 1.18
N ASP A 21 8.70 -6.48 1.01
CA ASP A 21 7.79 -7.52 1.44
C ASP A 21 7.95 -8.82 0.61
N PHE A 22 8.16 -8.72 -0.70
CA PHE A 22 8.44 -9.89 -1.55
C PHE A 22 9.76 -10.58 -1.22
N LEU A 23 10.83 -9.80 -0.98
CA LEU A 23 12.17 -10.35 -0.74
C LEU A 23 12.37 -10.80 0.71
N GLU A 24 11.95 -9.97 1.66
CA GLU A 24 12.29 -10.08 3.08
C GLU A 24 11.09 -10.39 3.97
N MET A 25 9.85 -10.39 3.45
CA MET A 25 8.62 -10.56 4.24
C MET A 25 8.46 -9.52 5.35
N THR A 26 9.06 -8.35 5.16
CA THR A 26 8.98 -7.24 6.11
C THR A 26 8.80 -5.93 5.37
N ILE A 27 7.89 -5.10 5.87
CA ILE A 27 7.69 -3.73 5.41
C ILE A 27 8.43 -2.81 6.38
N PRO A 28 9.48 -2.07 5.95
CA PRO A 28 10.23 -1.20 6.85
C PRO A 28 9.34 -0.06 7.38
N ASN A 29 9.36 0.17 8.70
CA ASN A 29 8.60 1.27 9.33
C ASN A 29 8.89 2.64 8.71
N ARG A 30 10.10 2.81 8.15
CA ARG A 30 10.54 4.02 7.46
C ARG A 30 9.68 4.34 6.24
N VAL A 31 9.15 3.32 5.54
CA VAL A 31 8.29 3.51 4.36
C VAL A 31 6.95 4.12 4.76
N SER A 32 6.27 3.54 5.75
CA SER A 32 5.02 4.09 6.28
C SER A 32 5.22 5.47 6.89
N ALA A 33 6.33 5.68 7.61
CA ALA A 33 6.69 6.99 8.16
C ALA A 33 6.95 8.03 7.06
N ALA A 34 7.62 7.64 5.97
CA ALA A 34 7.86 8.53 4.83
C ALA A 34 6.54 8.90 4.13
N LEU A 35 5.62 7.96 3.92
CA LEU A 35 4.28 8.23 3.37
C LEU A 35 3.48 9.22 4.22
N LEU A 36 3.43 8.99 5.54
CA LEU A 36 2.71 9.85 6.47
C LEU A 36 3.37 11.23 6.58
N GLY A 37 4.69 11.27 6.75
CA GLY A 37 5.45 12.51 6.87
C GLY A 37 5.39 13.37 5.61
N SER A 38 5.55 12.76 4.43
CA SER A 38 5.43 13.49 3.16
C SER A 38 4.02 14.00 2.91
N PHE A 39 2.97 13.27 3.31
CA PHE A 39 1.60 13.79 3.24
C PHE A 39 1.44 15.04 4.11
N LEU A 40 1.84 15.00 5.38
CA LEU A 40 1.73 16.14 6.30
C LEU A 40 2.55 17.34 5.84
N LEU A 41 3.69 17.11 5.18
CA LEU A 41 4.52 18.17 4.61
C LEU A 41 3.91 18.79 3.37
N VAL A 42 3.12 18.05 2.59
CA VAL A 42 2.61 18.50 1.28
C VAL A 42 1.19 19.05 1.38
N ALA A 43 0.33 18.40 2.16
CA ALA A 43 -1.10 18.67 2.22
C ALA A 43 -1.46 20.15 2.52
N PRO A 44 -0.78 20.87 3.44
CA PRO A 44 -1.08 22.29 3.71
C PRO A 44 -0.81 23.22 2.51
N PHE A 45 0.04 22.80 1.59
CA PHE A 45 0.46 23.61 0.45
C PHE A 45 -0.25 23.23 -0.86
N CYS A 46 -1.13 22.22 -0.83
CA CYS A 46 -1.89 21.78 -2.00
C CYS A 46 -3.22 22.52 -2.19
N GLY A 47 -3.49 23.56 -1.38
CA GLY A 47 -4.74 24.32 -1.45
C GLY A 47 -5.96 23.55 -0.93
N LEU A 48 -5.74 22.46 -0.18
CA LEU A 48 -6.82 21.71 0.46
C LEU A 48 -7.53 22.62 1.47
N THR A 49 -8.85 22.61 1.41
CA THR A 49 -9.70 23.19 2.46
C THR A 49 -9.51 22.41 3.77
N LEU A 50 -9.83 23.04 4.90
CA LEU A 50 -9.76 22.37 6.20
C LEU A 50 -10.63 21.10 6.24
N THR A 51 -11.77 21.13 5.55
CA THR A 51 -12.68 19.99 5.43
C THR A 51 -12.05 18.86 4.63
N GLU A 52 -11.43 19.12 3.48
CA GLU A 52 -10.76 18.10 2.68
C GLU A 52 -9.59 17.48 3.44
N PHE A 53 -8.76 18.30 4.10
CA PHE A 53 -7.69 17.79 4.96
C PHE A 53 -8.24 16.89 6.09
N GLY A 54 -9.36 17.29 6.70
CA GLY A 54 -10.09 16.47 7.68
C GLY A 54 -10.58 15.14 7.12
N LEU A 55 -11.04 15.10 5.86
CA LEU A 55 -11.45 13.86 5.19
C LEU A 55 -10.26 12.93 4.92
N HIS A 56 -9.07 13.45 4.63
CA HIS A 56 -7.86 12.64 4.51
C HIS A 56 -7.47 11.99 5.84
N LEU A 57 -7.50 12.76 6.93
CA LEU A 57 -7.28 12.23 8.27
C LEU A 57 -8.34 11.21 8.68
N LEU A 58 -9.62 11.49 8.41
CA LEU A 58 -10.73 10.58 8.71
C LEU A 58 -10.56 9.24 7.99
N ALA A 59 -10.20 9.26 6.70
CA ALA A 59 -9.88 8.04 5.95
C ALA A 59 -8.80 7.21 6.63
N SER A 60 -7.70 7.84 7.01
CA SER A 60 -6.59 7.13 7.66
C SER A 60 -6.98 6.57 9.01
N VAL A 61 -7.74 7.32 9.83
CA VAL A 61 -8.23 6.82 11.12
C VAL A 61 -9.18 5.64 10.95
N VAL A 62 -10.11 5.70 10.00
CA VAL A 62 -11.05 4.59 9.73
C VAL A 62 -10.29 3.34 9.28
N VAL A 63 -9.39 3.49 8.29
CA VAL A 63 -8.56 2.39 7.80
C VAL A 63 -7.68 1.84 8.92
N PHE A 64 -7.08 2.70 9.75
CA PHE A 64 -6.29 2.29 10.91
C PHE A 64 -7.11 1.46 11.90
N CYS A 65 -8.30 1.93 12.30
CA CYS A 65 -9.15 1.21 13.23
C CYS A 65 -9.51 -0.18 12.73
N VAL A 66 -9.87 -0.31 11.45
CA VAL A 66 -10.18 -1.60 10.83
C VAL A 66 -8.93 -2.49 10.75
N CYS A 67 -7.81 -1.96 10.24
CA CYS A 67 -6.57 -2.73 10.14
C CYS A 67 -6.02 -3.14 11.51
N PHE A 68 -6.15 -2.28 12.51
CA PHE A 68 -5.76 -2.56 13.89
C PHE A 68 -6.62 -3.65 14.50
N ALA A 69 -7.94 -3.64 14.27
CA ALA A 69 -8.82 -4.74 14.69
C ALA A 69 -8.42 -6.07 14.03
N LEU A 70 -8.15 -6.07 12.72
CA LEU A 70 -7.67 -7.26 12.01
C LEU A 70 -6.31 -7.74 12.52
N PHE A 71 -5.40 -6.82 12.85
CA PHE A 71 -4.11 -7.13 13.46
C PHE A 71 -4.28 -7.72 14.87
N ALA A 72 -5.13 -7.14 15.71
CA ALA A 72 -5.43 -7.63 17.06
C ALA A 72 -6.07 -9.03 17.06
N LEU A 73 -6.84 -9.34 16.02
CA LEU A 73 -7.42 -10.67 15.77
C LEU A 73 -6.43 -11.65 15.08
N ASN A 74 -5.17 -11.26 14.86
CA ASN A 74 -4.14 -12.03 14.14
C ASN A 74 -4.51 -12.41 12.69
N VAL A 75 -5.40 -11.64 12.05
CA VAL A 75 -5.82 -11.84 10.65
C VAL A 75 -4.86 -11.16 9.68
N MET A 76 -4.34 -9.98 10.04
CA MET A 76 -3.47 -9.17 9.17
C MET A 76 -2.12 -8.88 9.85
N GLY A 77 -1.05 -8.79 9.06
CA GLY A 77 0.27 -8.42 9.55
C GLY A 77 0.34 -6.95 9.98
N GLY A 78 1.13 -6.67 11.01
CA GLY A 78 1.34 -5.29 11.47
C GLY A 78 2.02 -4.38 10.44
N GLY A 79 2.80 -4.95 9.50
CA GLY A 79 3.39 -4.22 8.38
C GLY A 79 2.32 -3.72 7.40
N ASP A 80 1.44 -4.63 6.97
CA ASP A 80 0.33 -4.34 6.05
C ASP A 80 -0.60 -3.28 6.64
N ALA A 81 -0.95 -3.43 7.92
CA ALA A 81 -1.82 -2.48 8.64
C ALA A 81 -1.22 -1.06 8.65
N LYS A 82 0.10 -0.93 8.90
CA LYS A 82 0.78 0.37 8.88
C LYS A 82 0.84 0.97 7.47
N LEU A 83 1.13 0.14 6.47
CA LEU A 83 1.21 0.58 5.08
C LEU A 83 -0.14 1.06 4.56
N LEU A 84 -1.21 0.28 4.74
CA LEU A 84 -2.57 0.66 4.34
C LEU A 84 -3.03 1.96 5.00
N THR A 85 -2.77 2.09 6.31
CA THR A 85 -3.07 3.31 7.06
C THR A 85 -2.37 4.52 6.48
N ALA A 86 -1.05 4.42 6.22
CA ALA A 86 -0.27 5.53 5.68
C ALA A 86 -0.63 5.86 4.23
N ALA A 87 -0.92 4.84 3.40
CA ALA A 87 -1.34 5.02 2.02
C ALA A 87 -2.71 5.67 1.91
N SER A 88 -3.68 5.28 2.77
CA SER A 88 -5.05 5.83 2.75
C SER A 88 -5.12 7.35 2.96
N LEU A 89 -4.13 7.94 3.65
CA LEU A 89 -4.00 9.41 3.76
C LEU A 89 -3.94 10.07 2.39
N TRP A 90 -3.32 9.45 1.39
CA TRP A 90 -3.15 10.06 0.07
C TRP A 90 -4.41 10.04 -0.79
N PHE A 91 -5.32 9.09 -0.53
CA PHE A 91 -6.58 8.95 -1.25
C PHE A 91 -7.69 9.80 -0.63
N GLY A 92 -7.73 9.88 0.69
CA GLY A 92 -8.76 10.59 1.45
C GLY A 92 -10.13 9.95 1.38
N PHE A 93 -11.08 10.44 2.19
CA PHE A 93 -12.38 9.77 2.36
C PHE A 93 -13.33 10.04 1.18
N ASN A 94 -13.05 9.41 0.04
CA ASN A 94 -13.80 9.55 -1.21
C ASN A 94 -13.72 8.25 -2.04
N ILE A 95 -14.17 8.30 -3.29
CA ILE A 95 -14.21 7.14 -4.20
C ILE A 95 -12.83 6.53 -4.46
N SER A 96 -11.77 7.32 -4.55
CA SER A 96 -10.41 6.83 -4.81
C SER A 96 -9.89 5.92 -3.69
N LEU A 97 -10.30 6.17 -2.44
CA LEU A 97 -9.99 5.27 -1.32
C LEU A 97 -10.73 3.95 -1.46
N PHE A 98 -12.00 3.98 -1.86
CA PHE A 98 -12.76 2.76 -2.10
C PHE A 98 -12.12 1.94 -3.21
N GLU A 99 -11.72 2.57 -4.32
CA GLU A 99 -11.02 1.91 -5.43
C GLU A 99 -9.69 1.30 -4.97
N PHE A 100 -8.89 2.05 -4.21
CA PHE A 100 -7.64 1.55 -3.63
C PHE A 100 -7.86 0.32 -2.74
N LEU A 101 -8.84 0.35 -1.85
CA LEU A 101 -9.15 -0.78 -0.96
C LEU A 101 -9.74 -1.98 -1.73
N ALA A 102 -10.58 -1.73 -2.73
CA ALA A 102 -11.14 -2.77 -3.58
C ALA A 102 -10.05 -3.48 -4.40
N PHE A 103 -9.15 -2.72 -5.01
CA PHE A 103 -7.98 -3.28 -5.70
C PHE A 103 -7.06 -4.02 -4.75
N THR A 104 -6.82 -3.48 -3.55
CA THR A 104 -6.03 -4.17 -2.53
C THR A 104 -6.63 -5.53 -2.17
N GLY A 105 -7.95 -5.59 -1.95
CA GLY A 105 -8.64 -6.84 -1.64
C GLY A 105 -8.57 -7.86 -2.79
N TYR A 106 -8.81 -7.41 -4.03
CA TYR A 106 -8.79 -8.29 -5.20
C TYR A 106 -7.39 -8.82 -5.49
N LEU A 107 -6.39 -7.93 -5.56
CA LEU A 107 -4.99 -8.30 -5.78
C LEU A 107 -4.45 -9.11 -4.60
N GLY A 108 -4.86 -8.80 -3.37
CA GLY A 108 -4.49 -9.55 -2.18
C GLY A 108 -5.01 -10.97 -2.20
N GLY A 109 -6.26 -11.16 -2.62
CA GLY A 109 -6.84 -12.48 -2.87
C GLY A 109 -6.08 -13.25 -3.95
N LEU A 110 -5.78 -12.59 -5.07
CA LEU A 110 -5.03 -13.19 -6.18
C LEU A 110 -3.62 -13.61 -5.77
N VAL A 111 -2.87 -12.74 -5.08
CA VAL A 111 -1.52 -13.03 -4.55
C VAL A 111 -1.56 -14.19 -3.56
N THR A 112 -2.56 -14.20 -2.67
CA THR A 112 -2.75 -15.27 -1.69
C THR A 112 -2.99 -16.61 -2.39
N LEU A 113 -3.91 -16.65 -3.36
CA LEU A 113 -4.19 -17.86 -4.13
C LEU A 113 -2.96 -18.33 -4.92
N ALA A 114 -2.27 -17.41 -5.59
CA ALA A 114 -1.06 -17.73 -6.34
C ALA A 114 0.02 -18.35 -5.43
N ILE A 115 0.26 -17.77 -4.25
CA ILE A 115 1.27 -18.27 -3.31
C ILE A 115 0.86 -19.61 -2.70
N VAL A 116 -0.41 -19.80 -2.35
CA VAL A 116 -0.90 -21.09 -1.84
C VAL A 116 -0.76 -22.19 -2.90
N LEU A 117 -1.14 -21.92 -4.15
CA LEU A 117 -1.00 -22.87 -5.27
C LEU A 117 0.47 -23.17 -5.59
N MET A 118 1.34 -22.17 -5.47
CA MET A 118 2.76 -22.33 -5.72
C MET A 118 3.43 -23.16 -4.62
N ARG A 119 3.08 -22.92 -3.34
CA ARG A 119 3.56 -23.71 -2.20
C ARG A 119 3.06 -25.15 -2.25
N SER A 120 1.83 -25.39 -2.68
CA SER A 120 1.27 -26.75 -2.78
C SER A 120 1.88 -27.59 -3.91
N ASN A 121 2.44 -26.94 -4.94
CA ASN A 121 3.05 -27.59 -6.09
C ASN A 121 4.59 -27.45 -6.12
N TRP A 122 5.21 -27.09 -5.00
CA TRP A 122 6.61 -26.70 -4.97
C TRP A 122 7.57 -27.77 -5.53
N ASP A 123 7.36 -29.04 -5.20
CA ASP A 123 8.20 -30.14 -5.70
C ASP A 123 8.20 -30.21 -7.25
N LYS A 124 7.08 -29.88 -7.88
CA LYS A 124 6.95 -29.82 -9.36
C LYS A 124 7.54 -28.53 -9.94
N LEU A 125 7.44 -27.40 -9.24
CA LEU A 125 8.01 -26.13 -9.70
C LEU A 125 9.54 -26.10 -9.56
N ALA A 126 10.09 -26.69 -8.50
CA ALA A 126 11.52 -26.77 -8.27
C ALA A 126 12.24 -27.56 -9.39
N THR A 127 11.59 -28.60 -9.92
CA THR A 127 12.11 -29.39 -11.06
C THR A 127 12.07 -28.65 -12.40
N LEU A 128 11.24 -27.59 -12.52
CA LEU A 128 11.19 -26.71 -13.69
C LEU A 128 12.21 -25.55 -13.63
N GLY A 129 13.04 -25.48 -12.57
CA GLY A 129 14.11 -24.49 -12.45
C GLY A 129 13.66 -23.09 -12.01
N VAL A 130 12.42 -22.92 -11.54
CA VAL A 130 11.92 -21.64 -11.03
C VAL A 130 12.66 -21.25 -9.76
N ARG A 131 13.41 -20.15 -9.80
CA ARG A 131 14.13 -19.59 -8.63
C ARG A 131 13.32 -18.45 -8.02
N LEU A 132 12.71 -18.70 -6.87
CA LEU A 132 12.04 -17.69 -6.06
C LEU A 132 12.76 -17.51 -4.72
N PRO A 133 12.62 -16.36 -4.05
CA PRO A 133 13.12 -16.17 -2.70
C PRO A 133 12.72 -17.31 -1.77
N GLN A 134 13.67 -17.91 -1.07
CA GLN A 134 13.40 -19.02 -0.14
C GLN A 134 12.46 -18.60 1.00
N THR A 135 12.49 -17.31 1.35
CA THR A 135 11.57 -16.66 2.31
C THR A 135 10.11 -16.86 1.91
N LEU A 136 9.77 -16.77 0.61
CA LEU A 136 8.41 -17.00 0.10
C LEU A 136 7.90 -18.43 0.29
N MET A 137 8.81 -19.39 0.46
CA MET A 137 8.45 -20.81 0.55
C MET A 137 8.33 -21.29 1.99
N HIS A 138 9.20 -20.79 2.88
CA HIS A 138 9.32 -21.29 4.24
C HIS A 138 8.52 -20.46 5.25
N GLU A 139 8.25 -19.19 4.96
CA GLU A 139 7.43 -18.36 5.84
C GLU A 139 5.95 -18.70 5.72
N LYS A 140 5.24 -18.77 6.84
CA LYS A 140 3.78 -18.98 6.82
C LYS A 140 3.03 -17.77 6.26
N LYS A 141 3.63 -16.58 6.36
CA LYS A 141 3.01 -15.32 5.95
C LYS A 141 2.98 -15.19 4.43
N VAL A 142 1.99 -14.44 3.94
CA VAL A 142 1.83 -14.04 2.55
C VAL A 142 2.21 -12.56 2.44
N PRO A 143 3.05 -12.15 1.47
CA PRO A 143 3.50 -10.78 1.29
C PRO A 143 2.36 -9.91 0.72
N TYR A 144 1.49 -9.42 1.60
CA TYR A 144 0.35 -8.59 1.22
C TYR A 144 0.76 -7.20 0.74
N GLY A 145 1.97 -6.75 1.08
CA GLY A 145 2.58 -5.52 0.60
C GLY A 145 2.72 -5.45 -0.92
N ILE A 146 2.82 -6.60 -1.62
CA ILE A 146 2.77 -6.65 -3.09
C ILE A 146 1.42 -6.18 -3.61
N ALA A 147 0.34 -6.69 -3.01
CA ALA A 147 -1.02 -6.32 -3.39
C ALA A 147 -1.32 -4.86 -3.03
N ILE A 148 -0.94 -4.43 -1.82
CA ILE A 148 -1.12 -3.04 -1.37
C ILE A 148 -0.32 -2.07 -2.27
N GLY A 149 0.93 -2.41 -2.59
CA GLY A 149 1.78 -1.61 -3.45
C GLY A 149 1.22 -1.49 -4.87
N ALA A 150 0.83 -2.61 -5.49
CA ALA A 150 0.25 -2.64 -6.82
C ALA A 150 -1.10 -1.89 -6.88
N ALA A 151 -2.01 -2.16 -5.94
CA ALA A 151 -3.29 -1.46 -5.83
C ALA A 151 -3.11 0.04 -5.64
N GLY A 152 -2.17 0.42 -4.77
CA GLY A 152 -1.80 1.81 -4.54
C GLY A 152 -1.33 2.47 -5.83
N LEU A 153 -0.40 1.87 -6.56
CA LEU A 153 0.11 2.41 -7.83
C LEU A 153 -0.97 2.52 -8.91
N MET A 154 -1.91 1.56 -8.97
CA MET A 154 -3.01 1.58 -9.94
C MET A 154 -4.04 2.67 -9.63
N ALA A 155 -4.40 2.86 -8.35
CA ALA A 155 -5.40 3.84 -7.95
C ALA A 155 -4.83 5.25 -7.74
N TYR A 156 -3.52 5.39 -7.50
CA TYR A 156 -2.88 6.66 -7.17
C TYR A 156 -3.13 7.80 -8.17
N PRO A 157 -3.18 7.55 -9.51
CA PRO A 157 -3.50 8.59 -10.49
C PRO A 157 -4.82 9.33 -10.22
N ASP A 158 -5.80 8.65 -9.64
CA ASP A 158 -7.13 9.20 -9.34
C ASP A 158 -7.21 9.83 -7.94
N SER A 159 -6.12 9.82 -7.17
CA SER A 159 -6.07 10.42 -5.84
C SER A 159 -6.14 11.97 -5.92
N PRO A 160 -6.79 12.65 -4.96
CA PRO A 160 -7.00 14.10 -5.02
C PRO A 160 -5.71 14.92 -5.17
N LEU A 161 -4.66 14.53 -4.43
CA LEU A 161 -3.36 15.21 -4.46
C LEU A 161 -2.65 15.02 -5.80
N MET A 162 -2.75 13.83 -6.40
CA MET A 162 -2.15 13.54 -7.71
C MET A 162 -2.88 14.28 -8.83
N VAL A 163 -4.20 14.31 -8.79
CA VAL A 163 -5.02 15.08 -9.75
C VAL A 163 -4.68 16.58 -9.66
N ALA A 164 -4.60 17.14 -8.45
CA ALA A 164 -4.20 18.52 -8.24
C ALA A 164 -2.77 18.80 -8.75
N ALA A 165 -1.84 17.87 -8.51
CA ALA A 165 -0.47 17.94 -8.99
C ALA A 165 -0.38 17.95 -10.53
N ILE A 166 -1.13 17.08 -11.21
CA ILE A 166 -1.22 17.04 -12.67
C ILE A 166 -1.78 18.35 -13.22
N ALA A 167 -2.85 18.87 -12.61
CA ALA A 167 -3.47 20.13 -13.02
C ALA A 167 -2.52 21.33 -12.89
N SER A 168 -1.60 21.31 -11.92
CA SER A 168 -0.64 22.42 -11.70
C SER A 168 0.49 22.52 -12.74
N ILE A 169 0.68 21.50 -13.57
CA ILE A 169 1.76 21.46 -14.59
C ILE A 169 1.21 21.73 -16.01
N ARG A 170 -0.11 21.66 -16.20
CA ARG A 170 -0.78 22.00 -17.45
C ARG A 170 -1.08 23.48 -17.54
#